data_AF-A0A1A3N2Q6-F1
#
_entry.id   AF-A0A1A3N2Q6-F1
#
_cell.length_a   1.000
_cell.length_b   1.000
_cell.length_c   1.000
_cell.angle_alpha   90.00
_cell.angle_beta   90.00
_cell.angle_gamma   90.00
#
_symmetry.space_group_name_H-M   'P 1'
#
loop_
_entity.id
_entity.type
_entity.pdbx_description
1 polymer ?
#
loop_
_entity_poly.entity_id
_entity_poly.type
_entity_poly.pdbx_seq_one_letter_code
_entity_poly.pdbx_strand_id
1 'polypeptide(L)'
;MKPPSRLLLGLAAAAALSLIAAPSAQADQGNCPRLQACTTWCPGDPNPAGRPVPWDGGVCHDYYWDSYGVHDVGDGAFYSWATMPW
;
A
#
# COMPACT_ATOMS: atom_id res chain seq x y z
N MET A 1 -27.49 -5.33 62.89
CA MET A 1 -26.04 -5.18 62.65
C MET A 1 -25.66 -6.24 61.62
N LYS A 2 -25.22 -5.85 60.40
CA LYS A 2 -25.01 -6.76 59.24
C LYS A 2 -23.62 -6.49 58.65
N PRO A 3 -22.81 -7.51 58.30
CA PRO A 3 -21.44 -7.27 57.83
C PRO A 3 -21.43 -6.89 56.33
N PRO A 4 -20.44 -6.10 55.87
CA PRO A 4 -20.30 -5.81 54.45
C PRO A 4 -19.61 -6.97 53.74
N SER A 5 -20.31 -7.55 52.77
CA SER A 5 -19.79 -8.53 51.82
C SER A 5 -18.83 -7.81 50.87
N ARG A 6 -17.55 -8.21 50.86
CA ARG A 6 -16.54 -7.69 49.94
C ARG A 6 -16.64 -8.47 48.62
N LEU A 7 -17.29 -7.86 47.63
CA LEU A 7 -17.24 -8.36 46.25
C LEU A 7 -15.84 -8.04 45.68
N LEU A 8 -15.05 -9.08 45.45
CA LEU A 8 -13.81 -9.02 44.68
C LEU A 8 -14.17 -8.81 43.20
N LEU A 9 -13.89 -7.61 42.69
CA LEU A 9 -13.99 -7.27 41.27
C LEU A 9 -12.93 -8.05 40.49
N GLY A 10 -13.37 -8.92 39.57
CA GLY A 10 -12.51 -9.58 38.60
C GLY A 10 -11.99 -8.59 37.56
N LEU A 11 -10.66 -8.49 37.42
CA LEU A 11 -10.02 -7.80 36.31
C LEU A 11 -10.14 -8.68 35.06
N ALA A 12 -11.06 -8.32 34.16
CA ALA A 12 -11.07 -8.85 32.80
C ALA A 12 -9.98 -8.12 31.99
N ALA A 13 -8.89 -8.81 31.69
CA ALA A 13 -7.86 -8.33 30.77
C ALA A 13 -8.41 -8.40 29.34
N ALA A 14 -8.87 -7.27 28.80
CA ALA A 14 -9.22 -7.14 27.39
C ALA A 14 -7.93 -7.01 26.57
N ALA A 15 -7.51 -8.10 25.94
CA ALA A 15 -6.47 -8.07 24.91
C ALA A 15 -7.07 -7.43 23.64
N ALA A 16 -6.84 -6.14 23.44
CA ALA A 16 -7.15 -5.47 22.18
C ALA A 16 -6.10 -5.90 21.13
N LEU A 17 -6.45 -6.88 20.29
CA LEU A 17 -5.70 -7.14 19.06
C LEU A 17 -6.00 -5.99 18.08
N SER A 18 -5.07 -5.05 17.97
CA SER A 18 -5.05 -4.07 16.88
C SER A 18 -4.77 -4.80 15.57
N LEU A 19 -5.82 -5.12 14.82
CA LEU A 19 -5.74 -5.52 13.42
C LEU A 19 -5.19 -4.31 12.64
N ILE A 20 -3.90 -4.33 12.32
CA ILE A 20 -3.34 -3.44 11.30
C ILE A 20 -3.98 -3.88 9.98
N ALA A 21 -5.05 -3.20 9.59
CA ALA A 21 -5.62 -3.36 8.27
C ALA A 21 -4.56 -2.88 7.28
N ALA A 22 -3.90 -3.82 6.60
CA ALA A 22 -3.16 -3.50 5.39
C ALA A 22 -4.18 -2.82 4.47
N PRO A 23 -3.92 -1.60 3.97
CA PRO A 23 -4.81 -1.00 2.98
C PRO A 23 -4.86 -1.98 1.82
N SER A 24 -6.05 -2.55 1.59
CA SER A 24 -6.32 -3.23 0.34
C SER A 24 -6.12 -2.18 -0.74
N ALA A 25 -4.97 -2.24 -1.43
CA ALA A 25 -4.68 -1.45 -2.62
C ALA A 25 -5.68 -1.87 -3.68
N GLN A 26 -6.88 -1.29 -3.61
CA GLN A 26 -7.82 -1.27 -4.71
C GLN A 26 -7.16 -0.35 -5.73
N ALA A 27 -6.41 -0.96 -6.65
CA ALA A 27 -6.02 -0.30 -7.88
C ALA A 27 -7.32 0.04 -8.60
N ASP A 28 -7.79 1.28 -8.41
CA ASP A 28 -8.81 1.87 -9.25
C ASP A 28 -8.25 1.76 -10.67
N GLN A 29 -8.92 1.02 -11.56
CA GLN A 29 -8.42 0.86 -12.95
C GLN A 29 -8.57 2.16 -13.76
N GLY A 30 -8.51 3.32 -13.10
CA GLY A 30 -8.50 4.64 -13.70
C GLY A 30 -7.51 4.69 -14.86
N ASN A 31 -7.91 5.35 -15.95
CA ASN A 31 -7.15 5.66 -17.16
C ASN A 31 -6.19 4.60 -17.76
N CYS A 32 -6.23 3.35 -17.30
CA CYS A 32 -5.28 2.32 -17.67
C CYS A 32 -5.42 2.03 -19.17
N PRO A 33 -4.32 2.08 -19.96
CA PRO A 33 -4.40 1.83 -21.38
C PRO A 33 -5.02 0.47 -21.70
N ARG A 34 -5.75 0.39 -22.82
CA ARG A 34 -6.39 -0.86 -23.24
C ARG A 34 -5.37 -1.99 -23.31
N LEU A 35 -5.76 -3.16 -22.78
CA LEU A 35 -4.96 -4.39 -22.72
C LEU A 35 -3.75 -4.34 -21.78
N GLN A 36 -3.65 -3.32 -20.92
CA GLN A 36 -2.68 -3.28 -19.83
C GLN A 36 -3.34 -3.64 -18.50
N ALA A 37 -2.55 -4.23 -17.60
CA ALA A 37 -2.94 -4.47 -16.23
C ALA A 37 -2.21 -3.46 -15.34
N CYS A 38 -2.87 -2.35 -15.03
CA CYS A 38 -2.29 -1.35 -14.14
C CYS A 38 -2.40 -1.80 -12.68
N THR A 39 -1.41 -1.40 -11.91
CA THR A 39 -1.32 -1.59 -10.48
C THR A 39 -0.96 -0.26 -9.84
N THR A 40 -1.30 -0.11 -8.56
CA THR A 40 -0.98 1.09 -7.79
C THR A 40 0.26 0.82 -6.93
N TRP A 41 1.14 1.80 -6.82
CA TRP A 41 2.22 1.87 -5.83
C TRP A 41 2.04 3.15 -5.02
N CYS A 42 2.04 3.04 -3.69
CA CYS A 42 1.97 4.17 -2.78
C CYS A 42 3.24 4.27 -1.91
N PRO A 43 3.50 5.44 -1.29
CA PRO A 43 4.62 5.60 -0.38
C PRO A 43 4.59 4.56 0.75
N GLY A 44 5.65 3.75 0.82
CA GLY A 44 5.78 2.65 1.79
C GLY A 44 5.50 1.25 1.22
N ASP A 45 4.92 1.15 0.03
CA ASP A 45 4.77 -0.13 -0.67
C ASP A 45 6.12 -0.67 -1.16
N PRO A 46 6.27 -2.00 -1.28
CA PRO A 46 7.44 -2.59 -1.90
C PRO A 46 7.71 -2.00 -3.28
N ASN A 47 8.99 -1.83 -3.59
CA ASN A 47 9.42 -1.30 -4.88
C ASN A 47 8.85 -2.16 -6.04
N PRO A 48 8.20 -1.55 -7.04
CA PRO A 48 7.57 -2.24 -8.17
C PRO A 48 8.45 -3.27 -8.88
N ALA A 49 9.69 -2.87 -9.17
CA ALA A 49 10.68 -3.67 -9.90
C ALA A 49 11.70 -4.33 -8.95
N GLY A 50 11.36 -4.46 -7.66
CA GLY A 50 12.33 -4.77 -6.59
C GLY A 50 13.38 -3.67 -6.37
N ARG A 51 13.32 -2.59 -7.15
CA ARG A 51 14.20 -1.43 -7.13
C ARG A 51 13.38 -0.15 -7.35
N PRO A 52 13.85 1.02 -6.86
CA PRO A 52 13.10 2.26 -6.97
C PRO A 52 12.96 2.71 -8.43
N VAL A 53 11.74 3.08 -8.82
CA VAL A 53 11.45 3.83 -10.05
C VAL A 53 11.67 5.33 -9.74
N PRO A 54 12.34 6.11 -10.62
CA PRO A 54 12.70 7.49 -10.31
C PRO A 54 11.53 8.48 -10.53
N TRP A 55 10.35 8.15 -10.00
CA TRP A 55 9.17 9.03 -9.92
C TRP A 55 9.08 9.71 -8.54
N ASP A 56 8.04 10.51 -8.30
CA ASP A 56 7.81 11.17 -7.01
C ASP A 56 7.37 10.17 -5.91
N GLY A 57 8.32 9.71 -5.11
CA GLY A 57 8.04 8.77 -4.02
C GLY A 57 7.13 9.29 -2.88
N GLY A 58 6.64 10.53 -2.95
CA GLY A 58 5.72 11.13 -1.98
C GLY A 58 4.23 10.95 -2.32
N VAL A 59 3.89 10.45 -3.52
CA VAL A 59 2.51 10.28 -3.98
C VAL A 59 2.25 8.85 -4.46
N CYS A 60 0.97 8.47 -4.55
CA CYS A 60 0.60 7.20 -5.16
C CYS A 60 0.66 7.30 -6.69
N HIS A 61 1.20 6.26 -7.32
CA HIS A 61 1.37 6.11 -8.75
C HIS A 61 0.56 4.93 -9.25
N ASP A 62 -0.28 5.14 -10.26
CA ASP A 62 -0.89 4.06 -11.03
C ASP A 62 0.00 3.80 -12.24
N TYR A 63 0.43 2.56 -12.41
CA TYR A 63 1.41 2.21 -13.44
C TYR A 63 1.17 0.83 -14.01
N TYR A 64 1.72 0.60 -15.19
CA TYR A 64 1.93 -0.74 -15.73
C TYR A 64 3.39 -0.87 -16.16
N TRP A 65 3.84 -2.09 -16.37
CA TRP A 65 5.17 -2.36 -16.91
C TRP A 65 5.09 -3.26 -18.12
N ASP A 66 6.09 -3.14 -18.98
CA ASP A 66 6.33 -4.03 -20.10
C ASP A 66 7.82 -4.37 -20.21
N SER A 67 8.22 -4.93 -21.35
CA SER A 67 9.62 -5.28 -21.60
C SER A 67 10.57 -4.09 -21.75
N TYR A 68 10.05 -2.86 -21.88
CA TYR A 68 10.83 -1.64 -22.12
C TYR A 68 10.94 -0.74 -20.90
N GLY A 69 9.94 -0.73 -20.02
CA GLY A 69 10.00 0.06 -18.80
C GLY A 69 8.75 0.02 -17.94
N VAL A 70 8.68 1.01 -17.05
CA VAL A 70 7.50 1.36 -16.26
C VAL A 70 6.82 2.56 -16.89
N HIS A 71 5.51 2.47 -17.05
CA HIS A 71 4.65 3.53 -17.56
C HIS A 71 3.74 4.02 -16.45
N ASP A 72 3.90 5.29 -16.08
CA ASP A 72 2.99 5.97 -15.17
C ASP A 72 1.75 6.44 -15.93
N VAL A 73 0.58 6.11 -15.42
CA VAL A 73 -0.72 6.38 -16.04
C VAL A 73 -1.23 7.78 -15.66
N GLY A 74 -0.82 8.30 -14.50
CA GLY A 74 -1.27 9.58 -13.97
C GLY A 74 -0.71 10.76 -14.74
N ASP A 75 0.58 10.76 -15.04
CA ASP A 75 1.28 11.83 -15.76
C ASP A 75 1.75 11.43 -17.18
N GLY A 76 1.67 10.15 -17.53
CA GLY A 76 2.12 9.63 -18.82
C GLY A 76 3.63 9.46 -18.91
N ALA A 77 4.37 9.54 -17.79
CA ALA A 77 5.81 9.36 -17.78
C ALA A 77 6.22 7.92 -18.13
N PHE A 78 7.34 7.81 -18.83
CA PHE A 78 7.96 6.52 -19.15
C PHE A 78 9.36 6.43 -18.55
N TYR A 79 9.57 5.40 -17.75
CA TYR A 79 10.84 5.09 -17.10
C TYR A 79 11.43 3.83 -17.75
N SER A 80 12.36 4.01 -18.68
CA SER A 80 12.96 2.88 -19.39
C SER A 80 13.89 2.07 -18.50
N TRP A 81 13.79 0.74 -18.57
CA TRP A 81 14.73 -0.17 -17.91
C TRP A 81 16.18 0.10 -18.32
N ALA A 82 16.42 0.50 -19.57
CA ALA A 82 17.76 0.73 -20.10
C ALA A 82 18.43 2.01 -19.55
N THR A 83 17.63 2.95 -19.03
CA THR A 83 18.11 4.24 -18.53
C THR A 83 17.90 4.40 -17.02
N MET A 84 17.36 3.39 -16.35
CA MET A 84 17.26 3.41 -14.90
C MET A 84 18.67 3.44 -14.28
N PRO A 85 18.85 4.12 -13.15
CA PRO A 85 20.17 4.37 -12.58
C PRO A 85 20.77 3.15 -11.85
N TRP A 86 20.43 1.92 -12.27
CA TRP A 86 20.82 0.66 -11.64
C TRP A 86 20.80 -0.52 -12.59
#